data_AF-A0A5P9PZW9-F1
#
_entry.id   AF-A0A5P9PZW9-F1
#
_cell.length_a   1.000
_cell.length_b   1.000
_cell.length_c   1.000
_cell.angle_alpha   90.00
_cell.angle_beta   90.00
_cell.angle_gamma   90.00
#
_symmetry.space_group_name_H-M   'P 1'
#
loop_
_entity.id
_entity.type
_entity.pdbx_description
1 polymer ?
#
loop_
_entity_poly.entity_id
_entity_poly.type
_entity_poly.pdbx_seq_one_letter_code
_entity_poly.pdbx_strand_id
1 'polypeptide(L)'
;MESPENPEFPGLDVSGRVRARDIQMAGVADVARRVLMITGAIDTTDHDVSVTVNLPEPGRWQIIKSETNLTDKTWVAMQVTTDEDSTIVNDADTMLMSRQFSKTFMTPDQRRVTFYDGEVRPGEAVLKVYTLETGGTNPAYAYSRYSPIATDSAEKSAETLDGLITNGMPQRQVVELIVPVTIVG
;
A
#
# COMPACT_ATOMS: atom_id res chain seq x y z
N MET A 1 36.49 -3.96 11.66
CA MET A 1 35.43 -4.57 10.83
C MET A 1 34.19 -3.80 11.20
N GLU A 2 33.91 -2.72 10.48
CA GLU A 2 32.74 -1.89 10.71
C GLU A 2 31.50 -2.68 10.28
N SER A 3 30.51 -2.79 11.18
CA SER A 3 29.22 -3.37 10.83
C SER A 3 28.61 -2.54 9.70
N PRO A 4 28.04 -3.16 8.66
CA PRO A 4 27.32 -2.40 7.64
C PRO A 4 26.15 -1.68 8.32
N GLU A 5 26.09 -0.36 8.18
CA GLU A 5 24.93 0.42 8.56
C GLU A 5 23.71 -0.18 7.86
N ASN A 6 22.75 -0.65 8.65
CA ASN A 6 21.49 -1.13 8.13
C ASN A 6 20.77 0.10 7.57
N PRO A 7 20.44 0.16 6.27
CA PRO A 7 19.73 1.32 5.74
C PRO A 7 18.41 1.49 6.51
N GLU A 8 18.26 2.62 7.20
CA GLU A 8 16.99 2.98 7.81
C GLU A 8 15.97 3.19 6.69
N PHE A 9 15.07 2.23 6.53
CA PHE A 9 13.91 2.40 5.66
C PHE A 9 12.84 3.15 6.47
N PRO A 10 12.44 4.36 6.05
CA PRO A 10 11.45 5.11 6.80
C PRO A 10 10.13 4.33 6.82
N GLY A 11 9.69 3.98 8.03
CA GLY A 11 8.39 3.39 8.29
C GLY A 11 7.26 4.42 8.16
N LEU A 12 6.04 3.99 8.48
CA LEU A 12 4.87 4.85 8.42
C LEU A 12 4.77 5.79 9.64
N ASP A 13 5.00 7.10 9.45
CA ASP A 13 4.71 8.10 10.48
C ASP A 13 3.19 8.36 10.61
N VAL A 14 2.68 8.32 11.84
CA VAL A 14 1.26 8.44 12.18
C VAL A 14 0.91 9.77 12.86
N SER A 15 1.90 10.60 13.22
CA SER A 15 1.74 11.74 14.11
C SER A 15 0.98 12.95 13.51
N GLY A 16 0.87 13.02 12.18
CA GLY A 16 0.27 14.15 11.45
C GLY A 16 -1.00 13.82 10.64
N ARG A 17 -1.66 12.69 10.91
CA ARG A 17 -2.80 12.21 10.09
C ARG A 17 -4.07 13.02 10.29
N VAL A 18 -4.78 13.28 9.19
CA VAL A 18 -6.14 13.85 9.21
C VAL A 18 -7.14 12.77 8.81
N ARG A 19 -8.14 12.52 9.66
CA ARG A 19 -9.18 11.50 9.39
C ARG A 19 -10.12 11.96 8.29
N ALA A 20 -10.20 11.20 7.20
CA ALA A 20 -11.20 11.43 6.16
C ALA A 20 -12.58 10.92 6.58
N ARG A 21 -13.61 11.64 6.10
CA ARG A 21 -15.02 11.28 6.28
C ARG A 21 -15.71 10.88 4.97
N ASP A 22 -15.14 11.28 3.83
CA ASP A 22 -15.82 11.23 2.53
C ASP A 22 -15.22 10.20 1.56
N ILE A 23 -14.10 9.56 1.92
CA ILE A 23 -13.54 8.45 1.14
C ILE A 23 -14.23 7.16 1.56
N GLN A 24 -14.99 6.56 0.65
CA GLN A 24 -15.72 5.33 0.89
C GLN A 24 -14.82 4.12 0.64
N MET A 25 -14.43 3.43 1.71
CA MET A 25 -13.87 2.09 1.68
C MET A 25 -14.72 1.16 2.53
N ALA A 26 -14.80 -0.11 2.14
CA ALA A 26 -15.45 -1.16 2.90
C ALA A 26 -14.59 -2.42 2.90
N GLY A 27 -14.60 -3.13 4.04
CA GLY A 27 -13.88 -4.37 4.22
C GLY A 27 -14.79 -5.53 4.61
N VAL A 28 -14.41 -6.74 4.23
CA VAL A 28 -14.99 -7.99 4.72
C VAL A 28 -13.85 -8.91 5.16
N ALA A 29 -13.94 -9.43 6.39
CA ALA A 29 -12.98 -10.40 6.91
C ALA A 29 -13.64 -11.79 7.00
N ASP A 30 -13.11 -12.75 6.23
CA ASP A 30 -13.37 -14.18 6.40
C ASP A 30 -12.38 -14.74 7.41
N VAL A 31 -12.86 -14.97 8.65
CA VAL A 31 -12.00 -15.37 9.78
C VAL A 31 -11.48 -16.79 9.58
N ALA A 32 -12.36 -17.70 9.14
CA ALA A 32 -12.02 -19.09 8.92
C ALA A 32 -10.90 -19.27 7.89
N ARG A 33 -10.86 -18.40 6.86
CA ARG A 33 -9.84 -18.43 5.81
C ARG A 33 -8.69 -17.44 6.02
N ARG A 34 -8.75 -16.58 7.05
CA ARG A 34 -7.82 -15.48 7.28
C ARG A 34 -7.65 -14.57 6.05
N VAL A 35 -8.77 -14.23 5.41
CA VAL A 35 -8.81 -13.35 4.23
C VAL A 35 -9.51 -12.05 4.58
N LEU A 36 -8.87 -10.92 4.29
CA LEU A 36 -9.46 -9.60 4.33
C LEU A 36 -9.62 -9.08 2.89
N MET A 37 -10.87 -8.86 2.48
CA MET A 37 -11.17 -8.18 1.23
C MET A 37 -11.47 -6.70 1.51
N ILE A 38 -10.78 -5.78 0.84
CA ILE A 38 -11.08 -4.33 0.92
C ILE A 38 -11.38 -3.82 -0.47
N THR A 39 -12.44 -3.00 -0.58
CA THR A 39 -12.76 -2.28 -1.80
C THR A 39 -13.00 -0.81 -1.51
N GLY A 40 -12.68 0.04 -2.49
CA GLY A 40 -13.00 1.46 -2.43
C GLY A 40 -12.45 2.23 -3.61
N ALA A 41 -12.39 3.54 -3.45
CA ALA A 41 -11.91 4.46 -4.45
C ALA A 41 -11.03 5.56 -3.83
N ILE A 42 -10.08 6.07 -4.62
CA ILE A 42 -9.17 7.15 -4.21
C ILE A 42 -9.29 8.30 -5.21
N ASP A 43 -9.56 9.50 -4.69
CA ASP A 43 -9.76 10.74 -5.46
C ASP A 43 -8.71 11.83 -5.15
N THR A 44 -7.74 11.55 -4.27
CA THR A 44 -6.64 12.45 -3.95
C THR A 44 -5.36 12.11 -4.73
N THR A 45 -4.63 13.15 -5.17
CA THR A 45 -3.31 13.02 -5.83
C THR A 45 -2.15 13.52 -4.98
N ASP A 46 -2.42 14.42 -4.05
CA ASP A 46 -1.48 15.16 -3.22
C ASP A 46 -1.29 14.55 -1.83
N HIS A 47 -2.17 13.63 -1.42
CA HIS A 47 -2.09 12.94 -0.14
C HIS A 47 -1.80 11.45 -0.30
N ASP A 48 -1.04 10.92 0.65
CA ASP A 48 -0.95 9.49 0.90
C ASP A 48 -2.19 9.04 1.70
N VAL A 49 -2.61 7.81 1.47
CA VAL A 49 -3.79 7.26 2.14
C VAL A 49 -3.33 6.21 3.12
N SER A 50 -3.46 6.48 4.41
CA SER A 50 -3.29 5.47 5.44
C SER A 50 -4.62 4.80 5.76
N VAL A 51 -4.60 3.48 5.75
CA VAL A 51 -5.74 2.64 6.06
C VAL A 51 -5.44 1.91 7.35
N THR A 52 -6.34 2.05 8.31
CA THR A 52 -6.41 1.25 9.53
C THR A 52 -7.59 0.30 9.38
N VAL A 53 -7.33 -0.98 9.62
CA VAL A 53 -8.33 -2.04 9.50
C VAL A 53 -8.61 -2.62 10.87
N ASN A 54 -9.89 -2.77 11.24
CA ASN A 54 -10.27 -3.49 12.45
C ASN A 54 -10.39 -4.99 12.15
N LEU A 55 -9.32 -5.74 12.45
CA LEU A 55 -9.30 -7.20 12.36
C LEU A 55 -9.88 -7.84 13.64
N PRO A 56 -10.54 -9.01 13.55
CA PRO A 56 -11.07 -9.69 14.71
C PRO A 56 -9.98 -10.28 15.62
N GLU A 57 -8.81 -10.60 15.08
CA GLU A 57 -7.69 -11.19 15.80
C GLU A 57 -6.35 -10.92 15.09
N PRO A 58 -5.22 -10.87 15.83
CA PRO A 58 -3.90 -10.70 15.24
C PRO A 58 -3.48 -11.94 14.43
N GLY A 59 -2.32 -11.84 13.77
CA GLY A 59 -1.70 -12.92 13.01
C GLY A 59 -1.61 -12.63 11.51
N ARG A 60 -1.54 -13.70 10.72
CA ARG A 60 -1.39 -13.63 9.27
C ARG A 60 -2.74 -13.51 8.58
N TRP A 61 -2.87 -12.51 7.72
CA TRP A 61 -4.07 -12.22 6.94
C TRP A 61 -3.71 -11.98 5.48
N GLN A 62 -4.36 -12.71 4.57
CA GLN A 62 -4.28 -12.41 3.15
C GLN A 62 -5.16 -11.20 2.85
N ILE A 63 -4.55 -10.14 2.36
CA ILE A 63 -5.23 -8.92 1.95
C ILE A 63 -5.49 -8.98 0.46
N ILE A 64 -6.76 -8.93 0.08
CA ILE A 64 -7.20 -8.78 -1.32
C ILE A 64 -7.84 -7.40 -1.43
N LYS A 65 -7.17 -6.48 -2.13
CA LYS A 65 -7.61 -5.09 -2.19
C LYS A 65 -7.85 -4.62 -3.61
N SER A 66 -9.04 -4.05 -3.82
CA SER A 66 -9.40 -3.33 -5.04
C SER A 66 -9.57 -1.83 -4.76
N GLU A 67 -8.91 -0.97 -5.53
CA GLU A 67 -9.04 0.48 -5.40
C GLU A 67 -9.26 1.12 -6.77
N THR A 68 -10.30 1.94 -6.91
CA THR A 68 -10.54 2.68 -8.16
C THR A 68 -9.78 4.00 -8.15
N ASN A 69 -9.08 4.31 -9.24
CA ASN A 69 -8.46 5.61 -9.46
C ASN A 69 -9.51 6.63 -9.91
N LEU A 70 -9.97 7.48 -9.01
CA LEU A 70 -10.87 8.60 -9.33
C LEU A 70 -10.12 9.93 -9.52
N THR A 71 -8.80 9.89 -9.55
CA THR A 71 -7.97 11.06 -9.83
C THR A 71 -7.93 11.37 -11.33
N ASP A 72 -7.36 12.52 -11.68
CA ASP A 72 -7.10 12.92 -13.06
C ASP A 72 -5.73 12.44 -13.60
N LYS A 73 -4.99 11.64 -12.81
CA LYS A 73 -3.63 11.18 -13.17
C LYS A 73 -3.54 9.66 -13.24
N THR A 74 -2.82 9.18 -14.24
CA THR A 74 -2.41 7.77 -14.33
C THR A 74 -1.38 7.45 -13.27
N TRP A 75 -1.57 6.36 -12.53
CA TRP A 75 -0.59 5.85 -11.57
C TRP A 75 0.31 4.84 -12.26
N VAL A 76 1.63 4.97 -12.14
CA VAL A 76 2.62 4.07 -12.75
C VAL A 76 3.40 3.25 -11.73
N ALA A 77 3.25 3.59 -10.45
CA ALA A 77 3.70 2.77 -9.33
C ALA A 77 2.82 3.01 -8.11
N MET A 78 2.71 1.98 -7.28
CA MET A 78 2.06 2.04 -5.98
C MET A 78 2.93 1.40 -4.93
N GLN A 79 3.06 2.05 -3.79
CA GLN A 79 3.80 1.55 -2.65
C GLN A 79 2.83 1.29 -1.50
N VAL A 80 3.00 0.15 -0.83
CA VAL A 80 2.37 -0.15 0.47
C VAL A 80 3.48 -0.11 1.52
N THR A 81 3.29 0.69 2.56
CA THR A 81 4.19 0.75 3.73
C THR A 81 3.41 0.41 4.99
N THR A 82 3.90 -0.51 5.81
CA THR A 82 3.26 -0.93 7.06
C THR A 82 3.66 -0.06 8.26
N ASP A 83 2.88 -0.15 9.33
CA ASP A 83 3.28 0.31 10.67
C ASP A 83 4.44 -0.53 11.25
N GLU A 84 4.81 -0.27 12.50
CA GLU A 84 5.90 -0.95 13.20
C GLU A 84 5.56 -2.37 13.65
N ASP A 85 4.27 -2.65 13.84
CA ASP A 85 3.77 -3.91 14.38
C ASP A 85 3.36 -4.90 13.28
N SER A 86 3.55 -4.54 12.00
CA SER A 86 3.13 -5.33 10.86
C SER A 86 4.20 -5.46 9.78
N THR A 87 4.24 -6.62 9.13
CA THR A 87 5.15 -6.92 8.01
C THR A 87 4.41 -7.61 6.87
N ILE A 88 4.93 -7.47 5.66
CA ILE A 88 4.42 -8.11 4.45
C ILE A 88 5.13 -9.46 4.28
N VAL A 89 4.37 -10.55 4.33
CA VAL A 89 4.93 -11.89 4.17
C VAL A 89 5.07 -12.21 2.68
N ASN A 90 6.25 -12.72 2.29
CA ASN A 90 6.56 -13.17 0.94
C ASN A 90 7.33 -14.50 0.98
N ASP A 91 6.69 -15.52 1.56
CA ASP A 91 7.14 -16.91 1.54
C ASP A 91 6.46 -17.70 0.40
N ALA A 92 6.85 -18.97 0.23
CA ALA A 92 6.40 -19.81 -0.90
C ALA A 92 4.88 -20.06 -0.94
N ASP A 93 4.19 -19.89 0.19
CA ASP A 93 2.74 -20.15 0.32
C ASP A 93 1.90 -18.87 0.22
N THR A 94 2.57 -17.71 0.07
CA THR A 94 1.91 -16.40 -0.02
C THR A 94 1.89 -15.85 -1.44
N MET A 95 0.85 -15.08 -1.75
CA MET A 95 0.76 -14.34 -3.01
C MET A 95 1.13 -12.89 -2.76
N LEU A 96 2.11 -12.39 -3.53
CA LEU A 96 2.46 -10.97 -3.60
C LEU A 96 2.35 -10.51 -5.06
N MET A 97 1.22 -9.89 -5.42
CA MET A 97 0.98 -9.49 -6.80
C MET A 97 0.02 -8.30 -6.93
N SER A 98 0.09 -7.66 -8.08
CA SER A 98 -0.97 -6.80 -8.59
C SER A 98 -1.29 -7.20 -10.02
N ARG A 99 -2.55 -7.05 -10.43
CA ARG A 99 -2.94 -7.37 -11.81
C ARG A 99 -2.46 -6.35 -12.83
N GLN A 100 -2.30 -5.10 -12.41
CA GLN A 100 -1.98 -3.96 -13.27
C GLN A 100 -0.47 -3.74 -13.42
N PHE A 101 0.32 -4.26 -12.47
CA PHE A 101 1.76 -4.08 -12.40
C PHE A 101 2.46 -5.43 -12.55
N SER A 102 3.40 -5.50 -13.49
CA SER A 102 4.11 -6.75 -13.80
C SER A 102 5.30 -7.02 -12.87
N LYS A 103 5.75 -6.02 -12.09
CA LYS A 103 6.89 -6.14 -11.19
C LYS A 103 6.56 -5.69 -9.77
N THR A 104 7.31 -6.28 -8.84
CA THR A 104 7.25 -5.97 -7.40
C THR A 104 8.66 -5.83 -6.84
N PHE A 105 8.86 -4.85 -5.97
CA PHE A 105 10.07 -4.70 -5.16
C PHE A 105 9.65 -4.71 -3.68
N MET A 106 10.32 -5.51 -2.86
CA MET A 106 10.06 -5.58 -1.43
C MET A 106 11.34 -5.25 -0.66
N THR A 107 11.24 -4.43 0.38
CA THR A 107 12.39 -4.11 1.22
C THR A 107 12.81 -5.31 2.07
N PRO A 108 14.10 -5.41 2.47
CA PRO A 108 14.58 -6.51 3.29
C PRO A 108 13.88 -6.67 4.64
N ASP A 109 13.44 -5.55 5.23
CA ASP A 109 12.67 -5.52 6.48
C ASP A 109 11.21 -5.95 6.31
N GLN A 110 10.77 -6.21 5.08
CA GLN A 110 9.40 -6.61 4.73
C GLN A 110 8.33 -5.58 5.08
N ARG A 111 8.69 -4.32 5.35
CA ARG A 111 7.71 -3.28 5.73
C ARG A 111 7.23 -2.45 4.55
N ARG A 112 7.81 -2.66 3.37
CA ARG A 112 7.46 -1.94 2.14
C ARG A 112 7.42 -2.87 0.94
N VAL A 113 6.35 -2.77 0.16
CA VAL A 113 6.29 -3.32 -1.20
C VAL A 113 5.91 -2.23 -2.19
N THR A 114 6.59 -2.21 -3.33
CA THR A 114 6.30 -1.34 -4.47
C THR A 114 5.88 -2.19 -5.66
N PHE A 115 4.70 -1.95 -6.20
CA PHE A 115 4.20 -2.49 -7.46
C PHE A 115 4.48 -1.50 -8.58
N TYR A 116 5.09 -1.93 -9.69
CA TYR A 116 5.48 -1.07 -10.80
C TYR A 116 5.55 -1.84 -12.13
N ASP A 117 5.92 -1.15 -13.21
CA ASP A 117 5.94 -1.68 -14.58
C ASP A 117 4.54 -2.08 -15.07
N GLY A 118 3.72 -1.04 -15.19
CA GLY A 118 2.29 -1.08 -15.49
C GLY A 118 1.65 0.27 -15.23
N GLU A 119 0.33 0.36 -15.40
CA GLU A 119 -0.40 1.60 -15.16
C GLU A 119 -1.83 1.37 -14.68
N VAL A 120 -2.38 2.38 -13.98
CA VAL A 120 -3.77 2.46 -13.56
C VAL A 120 -4.31 3.82 -13.97
N ARG A 121 -5.14 3.86 -15.01
CA ARG A 121 -5.69 5.10 -15.57
C ARG A 121 -6.86 5.62 -14.73
N PRO A 122 -7.21 6.91 -14.86
CA PRO A 122 -8.47 7.44 -14.32
C PRO A 122 -9.67 6.56 -14.71
N GLY A 123 -10.48 6.18 -13.71
CA GLY A 123 -11.62 5.28 -13.83
C GLY A 123 -11.30 3.79 -13.72
N GLU A 124 -10.03 3.38 -13.76
CA GLU A 124 -9.63 1.98 -13.65
C GLU A 124 -9.45 1.56 -12.19
N ALA A 125 -9.73 0.28 -11.92
CA ALA A 125 -9.47 -0.34 -10.64
C ALA A 125 -8.12 -1.07 -10.65
N VAL A 126 -7.37 -0.92 -9.56
CA VAL A 126 -6.17 -1.71 -9.26
C VAL A 126 -6.51 -2.83 -8.28
N LEU A 127 -6.08 -4.05 -8.59
CA LEU A 127 -6.17 -5.20 -7.69
C LEU A 127 -4.78 -5.52 -7.14
N LYS A 128 -4.67 -5.65 -5.83
CA LYS A 128 -3.47 -6.06 -5.10
C LYS A 128 -3.81 -7.24 -4.20
N VAL A 129 -2.92 -8.22 -4.17
CA VAL A 129 -2.97 -9.36 -3.25
C VAL A 129 -1.63 -9.44 -2.55
N TYR A 130 -1.64 -9.39 -1.22
CA TYR A 130 -0.45 -9.55 -0.38
C TYR A 130 -0.85 -10.12 0.98
N THR A 131 0.08 -10.74 1.68
CA THR A 131 -0.15 -11.23 3.05
C THR A 131 0.45 -10.26 4.04
N LEU A 132 -0.32 -9.89 5.06
CA LEU A 132 0.12 -9.06 6.19
C LEU A 132 0.19 -9.94 7.44
N GLU A 133 1.32 -9.92 8.13
CA GLU A 133 1.46 -10.45 9.49
C GLU A 133 1.45 -9.27 10.46
N THR A 134 0.57 -9.30 11.46
CA THR A 134 0.43 -8.21 12.44
C THR A 134 0.32 -8.74 13.86
N GLY A 135 0.96 -8.05 14.80
CA GLY A 135 0.85 -8.32 16.23
C GLY A 135 -0.44 -7.83 16.88
N GLY A 136 -1.18 -6.94 16.21
CA GLY A 136 -2.37 -6.26 16.73
C GLY A 136 -3.65 -6.55 15.96
N THR A 137 -4.78 -6.07 16.48
CA THR A 137 -6.09 -6.12 15.81
C THR A 137 -6.38 -4.89 14.95
N ASN A 138 -5.51 -3.88 14.97
CA ASN A 138 -5.71 -2.63 14.23
C ASN A 138 -4.48 -2.28 13.38
N PRO A 139 -4.03 -3.17 12.47
CA PRO A 139 -2.90 -2.83 11.61
C PRO A 139 -3.21 -1.60 10.77
N ALA A 140 -2.21 -0.73 10.68
CA ALA A 140 -2.20 0.41 9.78
C ALA A 140 -1.15 0.22 8.68
N TYR A 141 -1.51 0.61 7.48
CA TYR A 141 -0.57 0.73 6.36
C TYR A 141 -0.93 1.94 5.51
N ALA A 142 0.05 2.47 4.78
CA ALA A 142 -0.14 3.59 3.87
C ALA A 142 0.06 3.18 2.41
N TYR A 143 -0.68 3.86 1.55
CA TYR A 143 -0.55 3.78 0.10
C TYR A 143 -0.06 5.10 -0.46
N SER A 144 1.15 5.03 -1.02
CA SER A 144 1.69 6.10 -1.84
C SER A 144 1.55 5.72 -3.31
N ARG A 145 1.28 6.73 -4.15
CA ARG A 145 1.13 6.57 -5.59
C ARG A 145 2.07 7.52 -6.31
N TYR A 146 2.67 7.04 -7.39
CA TYR A 146 3.46 7.87 -8.28
C TYR A 146 2.77 8.02 -9.63
N SER A 147 2.69 9.27 -10.08
CA SER A 147 2.25 9.68 -11.40
C SER A 147 3.34 10.54 -12.01
N PRO A 148 3.76 10.30 -13.26
CA PRO A 148 4.76 11.13 -13.92
C PRO A 148 4.31 12.58 -14.02
N ILE A 149 5.26 13.51 -13.94
CA ILE A 149 5.01 14.93 -14.15
C ILE A 149 4.91 15.16 -15.66
N ALA A 150 3.82 15.77 -16.13
CA ALA A 150 3.54 15.92 -17.57
C ALA A 150 4.64 16.67 -18.36
N THR A 151 5.45 17.49 -17.69
CA THR A 151 6.55 18.25 -18.30
C THR A 151 7.88 17.50 -18.27
N ASP A 152 7.98 16.35 -17.61
CA ASP A 152 9.21 15.56 -17.55
C ASP A 152 9.40 14.76 -18.84
N SER A 153 10.68 14.55 -19.21
CA SER A 153 11.00 13.61 -20.29
C SER A 153 10.72 12.17 -19.83
N ALA A 154 10.65 11.25 -20.80
CA ALA A 154 10.50 9.83 -20.51
C ALA A 154 11.67 9.29 -19.69
N GLU A 155 12.90 9.70 -20.01
CA GLU A 155 14.12 9.30 -19.31
C GLU A 155 14.10 9.77 -17.86
N LYS A 156 13.75 11.04 -17.63
CA LYS A 156 13.65 11.60 -16.28
C LYS A 156 12.57 10.91 -15.46
N SER A 157 11.44 10.60 -16.08
CA SER A 157 10.35 9.86 -15.43
C SER A 157 10.78 8.45 -15.01
N ALA A 158 11.55 7.77 -15.87
CA ALA A 158 12.09 6.44 -15.58
C ALA A 158 13.14 6.46 -14.47
N GLU A 159 14.08 7.42 -14.51
CA GLU A 159 15.09 7.62 -13.46
C GLU A 159 14.43 7.93 -12.11
N THR A 160 13.42 8.80 -12.11
CA THR A 160 12.65 9.12 -10.90
C THR A 160 11.96 7.87 -10.37
N LEU A 161 11.31 7.08 -11.23
CA LEU A 161 10.65 5.84 -10.83
C LEU A 161 11.63 4.84 -10.20
N ASP A 162 12.81 4.64 -10.80
CA ASP A 162 13.85 3.75 -10.27
C ASP A 162 14.33 4.20 -8.87
N GLY A 163 14.54 5.51 -8.72
CA GLY A 163 14.86 6.12 -7.44
C GLY A 163 13.76 5.91 -6.39
N LEU A 164 12.48 6.03 -6.77
CA LEU A 164 11.34 5.81 -5.87
C LEU A 164 11.18 4.33 -5.48
N ILE A 165 11.47 3.39 -6.38
CA ILE A 165 11.43 1.96 -6.09
C ILE A 165 12.49 1.61 -5.04
N THR A 166 13.72 2.09 -5.27
CA THR A 166 14.88 1.76 -4.43
C THR A 166 14.81 2.46 -3.07
N ASN A 167 14.58 3.77 -3.07
CA ASN A 167 14.66 4.58 -1.86
C ASN A 167 13.32 4.68 -1.13
N GLY A 168 12.21 4.42 -1.84
CA GLY A 168 10.85 4.62 -1.34
C GLY A 168 10.27 5.94 -1.82
N MET A 169 8.94 5.99 -1.89
CA MET A 169 8.22 7.21 -2.17
C MET A 169 8.29 8.17 -0.97
N PRO A 170 8.61 9.45 -1.18
CA PRO A 170 8.54 10.46 -0.13
C PRO A 170 7.13 10.51 0.44
N GLN A 171 7.04 10.46 1.77
CA GLN A 171 5.76 10.56 2.46
C GLN A 171 5.15 11.94 2.22
N ARG A 172 3.90 11.96 1.73
CA ARG A 172 3.10 13.19 1.61
C ARG A 172 2.24 13.38 2.87
N GLN A 173 1.47 14.46 2.92
CA GLN A 173 0.43 14.56 3.94
C GLN A 173 -0.48 13.33 3.88
N VAL A 174 -0.79 12.75 5.04
CA VAL A 174 -1.50 11.48 5.13
C VAL A 174 -2.95 11.73 5.53
N VAL A 175 -3.85 11.20 4.71
CA VAL A 175 -5.26 11.06 5.06
C VAL A 175 -5.49 9.68 5.65
N GLU A 176 -6.07 9.63 6.84
CA GLU A 176 -6.38 8.38 7.53
C GLU A 176 -7.82 7.92 7.26
N LEU A 177 -7.95 6.63 6.95
CA LEU A 177 -9.18 5.92 6.74
C LEU A 177 -9.28 4.76 7.71
N ILE A 178 -10.38 4.74 8.48
CA ILE A 178 -10.75 3.57 9.26
C ILE A 178 -11.74 2.79 8.42
N VAL A 179 -11.32 1.63 7.92
CA VAL A 179 -12.15 0.80 7.05
C VAL A 179 -13.15 0.02 7.92
N PRO A 180 -14.47 0.22 7.76
CA PRO A 180 -15.45 -0.63 8.42
C PRO A 180 -15.31 -2.06 7.86
N VAL A 181 -15.09 -3.03 8.75
CA VAL A 181 -14.93 -4.44 8.40
C VAL A 181 -16.15 -5.21 8.86
N THR A 182 -16.83 -5.87 7.91
CA THR A 182 -17.85 -6.86 8.22
C THR A 182 -17.18 -8.21 8.44
N ILE A 183 -17.48 -8.87 9.55
CA ILE A 183 -16.93 -10.18 9.88
C ILE A 183 -17.87 -11.26 9.34
N VAL A 184 -17.32 -12.23 8.60
CA VAL A 184 -18.03 -13.42 8.12
C VAL A 184 -17.27 -14.68 8.51
N GLY A 185 -18.01 -15.72 8.90
CA GLY A 185 -17.44 -16.99 9.37
C GLY A 185 -17.39 -17.04 10.89
#